data_AF-A0A2I0JJZ5-F1
#
_entry.id   AF-A0A2I0JJZ5-F1
#
_cell.length_a   1.000
_cell.length_b   1.000
_cell.length_c   1.000
_cell.angle_alpha   90.00
_cell.angle_beta   90.00
_cell.angle_gamma   90.00
#
_symmetry.space_group_name_H-M   'P 1'
#
loop_
_entity.id
_entity.type
_entity.pdbx_description
1 polymer ?
#
loop_
_entity_poly.entity_id
_entity_poly.type
_entity_poly.pdbx_seq_one_letter_code
_entity_poly.pdbx_strand_id
1 'polypeptide(L)' 'LEKLVDKLDVYESAVGDSSAKGVPHIEAFPPPLLSVPRNPIVLDLAYNWIDFPSLENRMKKDKKGFISRLWR' A
#
# COMPACT_ATOMS: atom_id res chain seq x y z
N LEU A 1 17.98 -0.97 -20.57
CA LEU A 1 17.98 -1.62 -21.90
C LEU A 1 19.11 -2.65 -22.03
N GLU A 2 20.33 -2.37 -21.56
CA GLU A 2 21.45 -3.36 -21.52
C GLU A 2 21.07 -4.72 -20.88
N LYS A 3 20.43 -4.72 -19.70
CA LYS A 3 20.02 -5.96 -19.00
C LYS A 3 19.10 -6.91 -19.78
N LEU A 4 18.44 -6.44 -20.85
CA LEU A 4 17.62 -7.29 -21.72
C LEU A 4 18.42 -7.93 -22.84
N VAL A 5 19.46 -7.26 -23.33
CA VAL A 5 20.34 -7.78 -24.41
C VAL A 5 21.18 -8.94 -23.89
N ASP A 6 21.70 -8.83 -22.67
CA ASP A 6 22.53 -9.87 -22.05
C ASP A 6 21.79 -11.20 -21.79
N LYS A 7 20.46 -11.20 -21.89
CA LYS A 7 19.61 -12.39 -21.65
C LYS A 7 18.95 -12.92 -22.91
N LEU A 8 19.28 -12.38 -24.08
CA LEU A 8 18.70 -12.82 -25.35
C LEU A 8 19.04 -14.28 -25.65
N ASP A 9 20.23 -14.74 -25.27
CA ASP A 9 20.68 -16.12 -25.47
C ASP A 9 19.91 -17.14 -24.61
N VAL A 10 19.19 -16.67 -23.59
CA VAL A 10 18.35 -17.49 -22.69
C VAL A 10 16.86 -17.31 -23.00
N TYR A 11 16.53 -16.53 -24.04
CA TYR A 11 15.14 -16.30 -24.41
C TYR A 11 14.54 -17.58 -25.04
N GLU A 12 13.59 -18.18 -24.32
CA GLU A 12 12.74 -19.24 -24.84
C GLU A 12 11.37 -18.64 -25.18
N SER A 13 10.91 -18.84 -26.42
CA SER A 13 9.61 -18.35 -26.86
C SER A 13 8.50 -19.05 -26.08
N ALA A 14 7.65 -18.28 -25.40
CA ALA A 14 6.47 -18.80 -24.71
C ALA A 14 5.45 -19.43 -25.67
N VAL A 15 5.52 -19.06 -26.96
CA VAL A 15 4.83 -19.74 -28.06
C VAL A 15 5.79 -20.81 -28.55
N GLY A 16 5.50 -22.08 -28.30
CA GLY A 16 6.33 -23.20 -28.76
C GLY A 16 6.52 -23.22 -30.28
N ASP A 17 7.27 -24.21 -30.80
CA ASP A 17 7.54 -24.36 -32.24
C ASP A 17 6.29 -24.13 -33.10
N SER A 18 6.46 -23.53 -34.28
CA SER A 18 5.34 -23.37 -35.24
C SER A 18 4.72 -24.71 -35.68
N SER A 19 5.39 -25.84 -35.40
CA SER A 19 4.89 -27.21 -35.61
C SER A 19 4.22 -27.84 -34.38
N ALA A 20 4.23 -27.16 -33.22
CA ALA A 20 3.63 -27.66 -32.00
C ALA A 20 2.11 -27.75 -32.20
N LYS A 21 1.63 -28.97 -32.43
CA LYS A 21 0.20 -29.31 -32.48
C LYS A 21 -0.48 -29.24 -31.09
N GLY A 22 0.09 -28.45 -30.17
CA GLY A 22 -0.50 -28.21 -28.86
C GLY A 22 -1.62 -27.19 -29.01
N VAL A 23 -2.81 -27.52 -28.53
CA VAL A 23 -3.89 -26.54 -28.42
C VAL A 23 -3.40 -25.39 -27.54
N PRO A 24 -3.49 -24.12 -27.98
CA PRO A 24 -3.11 -23.00 -27.14
C PRO A 24 -4.00 -22.99 -25.90
N HIS A 25 -3.39 -23.19 -24.73
CA HIS A 25 -4.09 -23.10 -23.45
C HIS A 25 -4.29 -21.62 -23.12
N ILE A 26 -5.36 -21.04 -23.67
CA ILE A 26 -5.78 -19.67 -23.37
C ILE A 26 -6.62 -19.75 -22.09
N GLU A 27 -6.04 -19.34 -20.97
CA GLU A 27 -6.80 -19.17 -19.73
C GLU A 27 -7.93 -18.15 -19.93
N ALA A 28 -9.11 -18.48 -19.44
CA ALA A 28 -10.27 -17.61 -19.54
C ALA A 28 -10.09 -16.38 -18.64
N PHE A 29 -10.42 -15.20 -19.17
CA PHE A 29 -10.40 -13.96 -18.39
C PHE A 29 -11.83 -13.60 -17.92
N PRO A 30 -12.02 -13.19 -16.65
CA PRO A 30 -11.00 -13.12 -15.60
C PRO A 30 -10.63 -14.52 -15.10
N PRO A 31 -9.39 -14.71 -14.60
CA PRO A 31 -9.03 -15.94 -13.91
C PRO A 31 -10.06 -16.28 -12.83
N PRO A 32 -10.38 -17.57 -12.63
CA PRO A 32 -11.34 -17.96 -11.61
C PRO A 32 -10.86 -17.52 -10.22
N LEU A 33 -11.79 -17.03 -9.40
CA LEU A 33 -11.51 -16.74 -8.00
C LEU A 33 -11.28 -18.07 -7.27
N LEU A 34 -10.02 -18.32 -6.88
CA LEU A 34 -9.64 -19.50 -6.13
C LEU A 34 -9.54 -19.17 -4.64
N SER A 35 -10.36 -19.81 -3.81
CA SER A 35 -10.22 -19.76 -2.36
C SER A 35 -9.00 -20.59 -1.96
N VAL A 36 -7.91 -19.92 -1.56
CA VAL A 36 -6.72 -20.59 -1.03
C VAL A 36 -6.79 -20.56 0.50
N PRO A 37 -6.65 -21.70 1.21
CA PRO A 37 -6.54 -21.68 2.66
C PRO A 37 -5.29 -20.90 3.04
N ARG A 38 -5.49 -19.80 3.78
CA ARG A 38 -4.43 -18.92 4.26
C ARG A 38 -4.67 -18.58 5.72
N ASN A 39 -3.60 -18.18 6.40
CA ASN A 39 -3.72 -17.59 7.73
C ASN A 39 -4.61 -16.34 7.64
N PRO A 40 -5.51 -16.12 8.61
CA PRO A 40 -6.36 -14.95 8.62
C PRO A 40 -5.50 -13.68 8.72
N ILE A 41 -5.92 -12.63 8.03
CA ILE A 41 -5.32 -11.31 8.18
C ILE A 41 -5.81 -10.75 9.53
N VAL A 42 -4.87 -10.49 10.43
CA VAL A 42 -5.14 -9.83 11.71
C VAL A 42 -4.61 -8.40 11.61
N LEU A 43 -5.49 -7.42 11.83
CA LEU A 43 -5.15 -6.00 11.82
C LEU A 43 -5.16 -5.47 13.26
N ASP A 44 -4.06 -4.88 13.70
CA ASP A 44 -4.02 -4.17 14.98
C ASP A 44 -4.62 -2.76 14.83
N LEU A 45 -5.95 -2.68 15.00
CA LEU A 45 -6.68 -1.42 14.92
C LEU A 45 -6.46 -0.53 16.15
N ALA A 46 -6.00 -1.08 17.28
CA ALA A 46 -5.74 -0.29 18.49
C ALA A 46 -4.58 0.69 18.27
N TYR A 47 -3.64 0.36 17.38
CA TYR A 47 -2.58 1.26 16.96
C TYR A 47 -3.10 2.58 16.38
N ASN A 48 -4.21 2.55 15.63
CA ASN A 48 -4.81 3.77 15.04
C ASN A 48 -5.40 4.72 16.10
N TRP A 49 -5.51 4.27 17.36
CA TRP A 49 -6.13 5.00 18.46
C TRP A 49 -5.07 5.55 19.43
N ILE A 50 -3.79 5.46 19.05
CA ILE A 50 -2.70 6.11 19.78
C ILE A 50 -2.76 7.60 19.49
N ASP A 51 -3.45 8.33 20.36
CA ASP A 51 -3.58 9.79 20.31
C ASP A 51 -2.86 10.48 21.47
N PHE A 52 -2.47 11.73 21.26
CA PHE A 52 -1.92 12.56 22.32
C PHE A 52 -3.00 12.95 23.34
N PRO A 53 -2.65 13.04 24.64
CA PRO A 53 -3.58 13.55 25.65
C PRO A 53 -3.90 15.03 25.39
N SER A 54 -5.10 15.46 25.79
CA SER A 54 -5.49 16.87 25.70
C SER A 54 -4.48 17.78 26.41
N LEU A 55 -4.05 18.83 25.70
CA LEU A 55 -3.15 19.85 26.22
C LEU A 55 -3.88 21.08 26.77
N GLU A 56 -5.22 21.12 26.72
CA GLU A 56 -6.03 22.29 27.09
C GLU A 56 -5.71 22.83 28.49
N ASN A 57 -5.54 21.94 29.47
CA ASN A 57 -5.21 22.30 30.85
C ASN A 57 -3.73 22.69 31.04
N ARG A 58 -2.87 22.41 30.06
CA ARG A 58 -1.45 22.74 30.08
C ARG A 58 -1.12 24.00 29.26
N MET A 59 -2.04 24.47 28.43
CA MET A 59 -1.88 25.70 27.67
C MET A 59 -1.96 26.92 28.60
N LYS A 60 -1.00 27.84 28.45
CA LYS A 60 -1.09 29.15 29.12
C LYS A 60 -2.35 29.84 28.61
N LYS A 61 -3.30 30.09 29.51
CA LYS A 61 -4.46 30.92 29.18
C LYS A 61 -3.93 32.29 28.77
N ASP A 62 -4.20 32.71 27.54
CA ASP A 62 -3.93 34.08 27.10
C ASP A 62 -4.75 35.01 28.00
N LYS A 63 -4.10 35.54 29.04
CA LYS A 63 -4.60 36.66 29.81
C LYS A 63 -4.42 37.89 28.91
N LYS A 64 -5.24 38.03 27.85
CA LYS A 64 -5.41 39.31 27.16
C LYS A 64 -5.90 40.30 28.20
N GLY A 65 -4.96 41.09 28.69
CA GLY A 65 -5.10 41.89 29.89
C GLY A 65 -6.24 42.89 29.76
N PHE A 66 -7.23 42.76 30.63
CA PHE A 66 -8.20 43.80 30.94
C PHE A 66 -7.57 45.04 31.62
N ILE A 67 -6.25 45.06 31.81
CA ILE A 67 -5.50 46.11 32.53
C ILE A 67 -4.74 47.05 31.56
N SER A 68 -4.68 46.78 30.25
CA SER A 68 -3.93 47.63 29.30
C SER A 68 -4.54 49.00 29.05
N ARG A 69 -5.76 49.26 29.55
CA ARG A 69 -6.46 50.55 29.41
C ARG A 69 -6.32 51.47 30.62
N LEU A 70 -5.66 51.05 31.71
CA LEU A 70 -5.49 51.86 32.92
C LEU A 70 -4.17 52.63 33.01
N TRP A 71 -3.27 52.49 32.02
CA TRP A 71 -2.01 53.24 31.98
C TRP A 71 -1.91 53.97 30.62
N ARG A 72 -2.41 55.21 30.58
CA ARG A 72 -1.95 56.26 29.68
C ARG A 72 -1.09 57.22 30.49
#